data_AF-A0A846J8K6-F1
#
_entry.id   AF-A0A846J8K6-F1
#
_cell.length_a   1.000
_cell.length_b   1.000
_cell.length_c   1.000
_cell.angle_alpha   90.00
_cell.angle_beta   90.00
_cell.angle_gamma   90.00
#
_symmetry.space_group_name_H-M   'P 1'
#
loop_
_entity.id
_entity.type
_entity.pdbx_description
1 polymer ?
#
loop_
_entity_poly.entity_id
_entity_poly.type
_entity_poly.pdbx_seq_one_letter_code
_entity_poly.pdbx_strand_id
1 'polypeptide(L)'
;MSRTLHAFKSYKVKIDMGENYEIHYEDDEDYDIALGNWHYIHSALQYAEYLIGMEIDIPMYDWLDDAYEVHENEMILTDSGLFIRGLEAMINNINQLHKNENPLIDGHDWYLYNTDEKQYGTFDKQKEEIIWYAEKLLKWSKQGLHFVEERN
;
A
#
# COMPACT_ATOMS: atom_id res chain seq x y z
N MET A 1 -12.60 10.00 -7.52
CA MET A 1 -12.50 9.06 -6.39
C MET A 1 -11.14 9.30 -5.77
N SER A 2 -11.11 9.86 -4.57
CA SER A 2 -9.90 9.89 -3.74
C SER A 2 -9.71 8.51 -3.12
N ARG A 3 -8.47 8.08 -2.98
CA ARG A 3 -8.10 6.83 -2.30
C ARG A 3 -7.30 7.21 -1.07
N THR A 4 -7.67 6.71 0.09
CA THR A 4 -6.97 7.00 1.35
C THR A 4 -6.23 5.75 1.79
N LEU A 5 -4.99 5.87 2.25
CA LEU A 5 -4.30 4.76 2.89
C LEU A 5 -4.45 4.93 4.40
N HIS A 6 -5.10 3.97 5.02
CA HIS A 6 -5.22 3.90 6.47
C HIS A 6 -4.11 3.03 7.04
N ALA A 7 -3.55 3.44 8.18
CA ALA A 7 -2.51 2.72 8.90
C ALA A 7 -2.92 2.60 10.37
N PHE A 8 -3.45 1.45 10.75
CA PHE A 8 -4.23 1.30 11.99
C PHE A 8 -3.78 0.08 12.80
N LYS A 9 -4.03 0.10 14.12
CA LYS A 9 -3.75 -1.05 15.01
C LYS A 9 -4.90 -2.03 15.09
N SER A 10 -6.10 -1.50 15.17
CA SER A 10 -7.34 -2.25 15.29
C SER A 10 -8.45 -1.51 14.57
N TYR A 11 -9.53 -2.23 14.29
CA TYR A 11 -10.73 -1.68 13.70
C TYR A 11 -11.94 -2.18 14.49
N LYS A 12 -13.07 -1.47 14.36
CA LYS A 12 -14.36 -1.88 14.90
C LYS A 12 -15.43 -1.67 13.84
N VAL A 13 -16.38 -2.59 13.76
CA VAL A 13 -17.61 -2.37 12.99
C VAL A 13 -18.69 -1.85 13.93
N LYS A 14 -19.23 -0.66 13.64
CA LYS A 14 -20.36 -0.08 14.37
C LYS A 14 -21.65 -0.34 13.62
N ILE A 15 -22.72 -0.56 14.38
CA ILE A 15 -24.08 -0.73 13.87
C ILE A 15 -24.83 0.57 14.15
N ASP A 16 -25.23 1.29 13.12
CA ASP A 16 -26.13 2.44 13.24
C ASP A 16 -27.61 2.00 13.17
N MET A 17 -28.53 2.88 13.55
CA MET A 17 -29.96 2.60 13.55
C MET A 17 -30.45 2.26 12.15
N GLY A 18 -30.84 0.99 11.95
CA GLY A 18 -31.44 0.53 10.69
C GLY A 18 -30.59 -0.46 9.87
N GLU A 19 -29.66 -1.19 10.50
CA GLU A 19 -28.77 -2.19 9.86
C GLU A 19 -27.68 -1.60 8.96
N ASN A 20 -27.36 -0.31 9.11
CA ASN A 20 -26.20 0.28 8.46
C ASN A 20 -24.94 -0.06 9.28
N TYR A 21 -23.96 -0.68 8.63
CA TYR A 21 -22.67 -1.02 9.22
C TYR A 21 -21.63 -0.01 8.77
N GLU A 22 -20.71 0.34 9.66
CA GLU A 22 -19.58 1.24 9.37
C GLU A 22 -18.29 0.69 9.97
N ILE A 23 -17.21 0.70 9.20
CA ILE A 23 -15.85 0.34 9.67
C ILE A 23 -15.21 1.57 10.33
N HIS A 24 -14.73 1.46 11.56
CA HIS A 24 -14.03 2.54 12.25
C HIS A 24 -12.62 2.05 12.61
N TYR A 25 -11.59 2.68 12.04
CA TYR A 25 -10.20 2.41 12.39
C TYR A 25 -9.83 3.10 13.71
N GLU A 26 -9.05 2.43 14.56
CA GLU A 26 -8.62 2.94 15.87
C GLU A 26 -7.11 3.20 15.89
N ASP A 27 -6.73 4.30 16.55
CA ASP A 27 -5.35 4.82 16.56
C ASP A 27 -4.80 5.01 15.14
N ASP A 28 -5.66 5.42 14.20
CA ASP A 28 -5.33 5.54 12.79
C ASP A 28 -4.39 6.73 12.53
N GLU A 29 -3.33 6.47 11.77
CA GLU A 29 -2.64 7.53 11.04
C GLU A 29 -3.18 7.55 9.61
N ASP A 30 -4.23 8.34 9.39
CA ASP A 30 -4.82 8.53 8.06
C ASP A 30 -3.85 9.26 7.13
N TYR A 31 -3.64 8.71 5.94
CA TYR A 31 -2.94 9.39 4.87
C TYR A 31 -3.87 9.62 3.69
N ASP A 32 -4.14 10.90 3.44
CA ASP A 32 -4.75 11.34 2.20
C ASP A 32 -3.72 11.14 1.06
N ILE A 33 -3.76 9.97 0.42
CA ILE A 33 -2.81 9.55 -0.61
C ILE A 33 -3.40 9.85 -1.98
N ALA A 34 -3.09 11.03 -2.53
CA ALA A 34 -3.54 11.39 -3.87
C ALA A 34 -2.93 10.49 -4.96
N LEU A 35 -3.52 10.52 -6.16
CA LEU A 35 -3.19 9.69 -7.34
C LEU A 35 -1.70 9.70 -7.80
N GLY A 36 -0.86 10.57 -7.24
CA GLY A 36 0.60 10.58 -7.48
C GLY A 36 1.40 9.67 -6.54
N ASN A 37 0.87 9.40 -5.35
CA ASN A 37 1.59 8.73 -4.27
C ASN A 37 1.36 7.20 -4.30
N TRP A 38 0.16 6.77 -4.69
CA TRP A 38 -0.17 5.35 -4.90
C TRP A 38 0.75 4.67 -5.92
N HIS A 39 1.16 5.41 -6.96
CA HIS A 39 2.13 4.90 -7.92
C HIS A 39 3.43 4.45 -7.25
N TYR A 40 3.98 5.24 -6.32
CA TYR A 40 5.21 4.90 -5.61
C TYR A 40 5.01 3.75 -4.62
N ILE A 41 3.87 3.70 -3.94
CA ILE A 41 3.52 2.61 -3.03
C ILE A 41 3.40 1.29 -3.79
N HIS A 42 2.61 1.23 -4.86
CA HIS A 42 2.48 0.01 -5.66
C HIS A 42 3.80 -0.39 -6.30
N SER A 43 4.61 0.56 -6.79
CA SER A 43 5.94 0.25 -7.33
C SER A 43 6.86 -0.37 -6.26
N ALA A 44 6.80 0.13 -5.02
CA ALA A 44 7.53 -0.45 -3.89
C ALA A 44 7.08 -1.89 -3.60
N LEU A 45 5.77 -2.12 -3.51
CA LEU A 45 5.20 -3.43 -3.18
C LEU A 45 5.49 -4.45 -4.27
N GLN A 46 5.25 -4.11 -5.53
CA GLN A 46 5.54 -5.00 -6.64
C GLN A 46 7.04 -5.36 -6.68
N TYR A 47 7.94 -4.39 -6.51
CA TYR A 47 9.36 -4.72 -6.52
C TYR A 47 9.74 -5.61 -5.33
N ALA A 48 9.12 -5.39 -4.16
CA ALA A 48 9.24 -6.29 -3.03
C ALA A 48 8.77 -7.72 -3.37
N GLU A 49 7.60 -7.88 -3.99
CA GLU A 49 7.04 -9.17 -4.42
C GLU A 49 7.99 -9.92 -5.33
N TYR A 50 8.55 -9.25 -6.34
CA TYR A 50 9.52 -9.83 -7.25
C TYR A 50 10.75 -10.36 -6.52
N LEU A 51 11.28 -9.60 -5.57
CA LEU A 51 12.48 -9.98 -4.82
C LEU A 51 12.24 -11.18 -3.91
N ILE A 52 11.03 -11.33 -3.36
CA ILE A 52 10.72 -12.39 -2.40
C ILE A 52 9.93 -13.57 -3.00
N GLY A 53 9.42 -13.44 -4.22
CA GLY A 53 8.61 -14.46 -4.91
C GLY A 53 7.25 -14.73 -4.26
N MET A 54 6.68 -13.75 -3.56
CA MET A 54 5.39 -13.84 -2.87
C MET A 54 4.62 -12.54 -3.04
N GLU A 55 3.31 -12.62 -3.23
CA GLU A 55 2.37 -11.50 -3.35
C GLU A 55 2.29 -10.71 -2.03
N ILE A 56 2.26 -9.38 -2.12
CA ILE A 56 2.25 -8.43 -1.01
C ILE A 56 1.20 -7.36 -1.33
N ASP A 57 -0.02 -7.60 -0.85
CA ASP A 57 -1.13 -6.71 -1.13
C ASP A 57 -1.48 -5.80 0.05
N ILE A 58 -1.97 -4.60 -0.29
CA ILE A 58 -2.77 -3.79 0.61
C ILE A 58 -4.23 -4.09 0.27
N PRO A 59 -5.01 -4.75 1.15
CA PRO A 59 -6.41 -4.99 0.93
C PRO A 59 -7.17 -3.67 0.90
N MET A 60 -8.33 -3.69 0.29
CA MET A 60 -9.02 -2.48 -0.11
C MET A 60 -10.50 -2.62 0.17
N TYR A 61 -11.04 -1.58 0.80
CA TYR A 61 -12.39 -1.59 1.34
C TYR A 61 -13.11 -0.28 1.02
N ASP A 62 -14.39 -0.37 0.71
CA ASP A 62 -15.34 0.73 0.80
C ASP A 62 -15.90 0.76 2.23
N TRP A 63 -15.78 1.92 2.87
CA TRP A 63 -16.16 2.09 4.27
C TRP A 63 -17.62 1.71 4.53
N LEU A 64 -18.54 1.97 3.59
CA LEU A 64 -19.96 1.69 3.78
C LEU A 64 -20.37 0.39 3.11
N ASP A 65 -19.93 0.17 1.87
CA ASP A 65 -20.43 -0.95 1.06
C ASP A 65 -19.89 -2.30 1.55
N ASP A 66 -18.65 -2.33 2.09
CA ASP A 66 -18.01 -3.57 2.55
C ASP A 66 -18.19 -3.83 4.06
N ALA A 67 -18.72 -2.87 4.82
CA ALA A 67 -18.82 -2.96 6.28
C ALA A 67 -19.65 -4.15 6.77
N TYR A 68 -20.70 -4.52 6.04
CA TYR A 68 -21.49 -5.72 6.34
C TYR A 68 -20.66 -7.00 6.18
N GLU A 69 -19.85 -7.10 5.12
CA GLU A 69 -19.00 -8.26 4.91
C GLU A 69 -17.91 -8.36 5.99
N VAL A 70 -17.30 -7.23 6.34
CA VAL A 70 -16.33 -7.16 7.45
C VAL A 70 -16.96 -7.52 8.79
N HIS A 71 -18.24 -7.20 9.01
CA HIS A 71 -18.97 -7.62 10.20
C HIS A 71 -19.09 -9.14 10.30
N GLU A 72 -19.50 -9.79 9.20
CA GLU A 72 -19.78 -11.23 9.16
C GLU A 72 -18.51 -12.09 9.13
N ASN A 73 -17.46 -11.63 8.43
CA ASN A 73 -16.30 -12.44 8.07
C ASN A 73 -14.96 -11.97 8.65
N GLU A 74 -14.94 -10.86 9.39
CA GLU A 74 -13.72 -10.13 9.76
C GLU A 74 -13.00 -9.47 8.56
N MET A 75 -12.14 -8.50 8.84
CA MET A 75 -11.34 -7.82 7.83
C MET A 75 -10.13 -8.67 7.46
N ILE A 76 -9.83 -8.76 6.17
CA ILE A 76 -8.55 -9.30 5.69
C ILE A 76 -7.49 -8.24 5.96
N LEU A 77 -6.52 -8.58 6.80
CA LEU A 77 -5.43 -7.68 7.17
C LEU A 77 -4.16 -7.99 6.38
N THR A 78 -3.31 -6.98 6.20
CA THR A 78 -1.95 -7.18 5.70
C THR A 78 -1.16 -8.12 6.62
N ASP A 79 -0.47 -9.10 6.03
CA ASP A 79 0.50 -9.92 6.77
C ASP A 79 1.75 -9.09 7.06
N SER A 80 1.85 -8.55 8.28
CA SER A 80 2.95 -7.69 8.69
C SER A 80 4.33 -8.36 8.54
N GLY A 81 4.43 -9.68 8.75
CA GLY A 81 5.70 -10.40 8.61
C GLY A 81 6.16 -10.46 7.16
N LEU A 82 5.22 -10.74 6.25
CA LEU A 82 5.45 -10.74 4.81
C LEU A 82 5.79 -9.33 4.30
N PHE A 83 5.02 -8.33 4.73
CA PHE A 83 5.20 -6.91 4.39
C PHE A 83 6.60 -6.41 4.80
N ILE A 84 7.00 -6.66 6.05
CA ILE A 84 8.31 -6.26 6.57
C ILE A 84 9.43 -6.88 5.72
N ARG A 85 9.37 -8.19 5.47
CA ARG A 85 10.40 -8.89 4.71
C ARG A 85 10.52 -8.38 3.28
N GLY A 86 9.38 -8.15 2.63
CA GLY A 86 9.35 -7.60 1.27
C GLY A 86 9.94 -6.20 1.19
N LEU A 87 9.49 -5.29 2.05
CA LEU A 87 9.97 -3.91 2.08
C LEU A 87 11.47 -3.82 2.42
N GLU A 88 11.96 -4.65 3.35
CA GLU A 88 13.41 -4.73 3.63
C GLU A 88 14.20 -5.22 2.42
N ALA A 89 13.71 -6.23 1.70
CA ALA A 89 14.35 -6.71 0.47
C ALA A 89 14.40 -5.60 -0.59
N MET A 90 13.28 -4.90 -0.79
CA MET A 90 13.15 -3.81 -1.74
C MET A 90 14.14 -2.67 -1.43
N ILE A 91 14.15 -2.14 -0.20
CA ILE A 91 15.04 -1.05 0.21
C ILE A 91 16.52 -1.42 0.03
N ASN A 92 16.89 -2.66 0.32
CA ASN A 92 18.27 -3.13 0.16
C ASN A 92 18.72 -3.25 -1.31
N ASN A 93 17.79 -3.45 -2.24
CA ASN A 93 18.10 -3.74 -3.65
C ASN A 93 17.74 -2.60 -4.62
N ILE A 94 16.93 -1.62 -4.23
CA ILE A 94 16.50 -0.53 -5.14
C ILE A 94 17.64 0.37 -5.62
N ASN A 95 18.73 0.47 -4.87
CA ASN A 95 19.90 1.20 -5.33
C ASN A 95 20.69 0.48 -6.44
N GLN A 96 20.47 -0.81 -6.62
CA GLN A 96 21.07 -1.60 -7.70
C GLN A 96 20.26 -1.48 -8.99
N LEU A 97 19.03 -0.97 -8.93
CA LEU A 97 18.17 -0.81 -10.09
C LEU A 97 18.69 0.31 -11.00
N HIS A 98 19.06 -0.04 -12.23
CA HIS A 98 19.51 0.92 -13.23
C HIS A 98 18.34 1.47 -14.05
N LYS A 99 18.56 2.66 -14.64
CA LYS A 99 17.59 3.29 -15.53
C LYS A 99 17.28 2.35 -16.71
N ASN A 100 16.00 2.04 -16.91
CA ASN A 100 15.46 1.07 -17.89
C ASN A 100 15.67 -0.42 -17.56
N GLU A 101 16.14 -0.76 -16.36
CA GLU A 101 15.93 -2.10 -15.84
C GLU A 101 14.52 -2.17 -15.27
N ASN A 102 13.70 -3.05 -15.83
CA ASN A 102 12.39 -3.36 -15.27
C ASN A 102 12.62 -4.53 -14.29
N PRO A 103 12.53 -4.31 -12.97
CA PRO A 103 12.66 -5.40 -12.04
C PRO A 103 11.41 -6.31 -12.02
N LEU A 104 10.39 -6.07 -12.87
CA LEU A 104 9.13 -6.80 -12.80
C LEU A 104 8.65 -7.43 -14.11
N ILE A 105 8.09 -8.62 -13.90
CA ILE A 105 7.61 -9.63 -14.84
C ILE A 105 6.30 -9.17 -15.49
N ASP A 106 6.04 -9.63 -16.72
CA ASP A 106 4.79 -9.48 -17.48
C ASP A 106 3.53 -9.46 -16.58
N GLY A 107 2.74 -8.37 -16.60
CA GLY A 107 1.37 -8.40 -16.10
C GLY A 107 0.81 -7.16 -15.39
N HIS A 108 1.63 -6.19 -14.95
CA HIS A 108 1.13 -5.06 -14.15
C HIS A 108 1.60 -3.68 -14.65
N ASP A 109 0.66 -2.72 -14.65
CA ASP A 109 0.67 -1.48 -15.43
C ASP A 109 1.38 -0.26 -14.80
N TRP A 110 2.13 -0.42 -13.71
CA TRP A 110 2.69 0.73 -12.99
C TRP A 110 4.22 0.71 -13.02
N TYR A 111 4.78 1.75 -13.64
CA TYR A 111 6.02 1.69 -14.41
C TYR A 111 7.06 2.70 -13.90
N LEU A 112 8.27 2.25 -13.53
CA LEU A 112 9.45 3.12 -13.36
C LEU A 112 10.07 3.45 -14.74
N TYR A 113 9.30 4.11 -15.62
CA TYR A 113 9.72 4.37 -16.99
C TYR A 113 10.12 5.83 -17.23
N ASN A 114 11.02 5.99 -18.21
CA ASN A 114 11.38 7.28 -18.80
C ASN A 114 10.17 8.01 -19.44
N THR A 115 9.14 7.27 -19.89
CA THR A 115 7.93 7.84 -20.50
C THR A 115 7.10 8.65 -19.51
N ASP A 116 7.26 8.37 -18.22
CA ASP A 116 6.52 8.96 -17.12
C ASP A 116 7.24 10.14 -16.48
N GLU A 117 8.41 10.52 -17.02
CA GLU A 117 9.22 11.64 -16.52
C GLU A 117 8.44 12.96 -16.51
N LYS A 118 7.52 13.14 -17.47
CA LYS A 118 6.66 14.34 -17.53
C LYS A 118 5.65 14.43 -16.38
N GLN A 119 5.22 13.30 -15.83
CA GLN A 119 4.17 13.23 -14.82
C GLN A 119 4.75 13.04 -13.41
N TYR A 120 5.78 12.20 -13.28
CA TYR A 120 6.33 11.78 -11.99
C TYR A 120 7.77 12.24 -11.75
N GLY A 121 8.42 12.88 -12.74
CA GLY A 121 9.77 13.43 -12.62
C GLY A 121 10.87 12.43 -13.01
N THR A 122 12.13 12.79 -12.77
CA THR A 122 13.28 11.97 -13.19
C THR A 122 13.28 10.61 -12.51
N PHE A 123 13.92 9.61 -13.13
CA PHE A 123 14.08 8.28 -12.54
C PHE A 123 14.64 8.33 -11.11
N ASP A 124 15.69 9.12 -10.88
CA ASP A 124 16.29 9.25 -9.54
C ASP A 124 15.30 9.82 -8.52
N LYS A 125 14.48 10.81 -8.92
CA LYS A 125 13.45 11.37 -8.05
C LYS A 125 12.37 10.35 -7.72
N GLN A 126 11.89 9.59 -8.71
CA GLN A 126 10.92 8.52 -8.48
C GLN A 126 11.49 7.46 -7.53
N LYS A 127 12.77 7.11 -7.67
CA LYS A 127 13.45 6.17 -6.79
C LYS A 127 13.52 6.68 -5.35
N GLU A 128 13.82 7.96 -5.14
CA GLU A 128 13.80 8.60 -3.82
C GLU A 128 12.40 8.55 -3.17
N GLU A 129 11.35 8.85 -3.93
CA GLU A 129 9.97 8.77 -3.45
C GLU A 129 9.58 7.33 -3.08
N ILE A 130 9.90 6.34 -3.92
CA ILE A 130 9.65 4.92 -3.63
C ILE A 130 10.35 4.48 -2.33
N ILE A 131 11.63 4.83 -2.17
CA ILE A 131 12.37 4.55 -0.94
C ILE A 131 11.65 5.19 0.26
N TRP A 132 11.26 6.46 0.14
CA TRP A 132 10.61 7.19 1.21
C TRP A 132 9.29 6.54 1.65
N TYR A 133 8.40 6.19 0.70
CA TYR A 133 7.15 5.50 1.03
C TYR A 133 7.40 4.13 1.64
N ALA A 134 8.34 3.35 1.11
CA ALA A 134 8.65 2.03 1.63
C ALA A 134 9.25 2.05 3.04
N GLU A 135 10.16 2.98 3.34
CA GLU A 135 10.70 3.19 4.68
C GLU A 135 9.60 3.54 5.69
N LYS A 136 8.64 4.37 5.26
CA LYS A 136 7.48 4.76 6.06
C LYS A 136 6.57 3.55 6.36
N LEU A 137 6.19 2.79 5.33
CA LEU A 137 5.39 1.56 5.47
C LEU A 137 6.11 0.54 6.36
N LEU A 138 7.41 0.36 6.18
CA LEU A 138 8.23 -0.55 6.96
C LEU A 138 8.27 -0.16 8.44
N LYS A 139 8.47 1.14 8.73
CA LYS A 139 8.48 1.67 10.09
C LYS A 139 7.16 1.35 10.81
N TRP A 140 6.03 1.60 10.16
CA TRP A 140 4.71 1.35 10.73
C TRP A 140 4.39 -0.13 10.86
N SER A 141 4.76 -0.95 9.87
CA SER A 141 4.63 -2.41 9.96
C SER A 141 5.38 -2.94 11.20
N LYS A 142 6.60 -2.43 11.46
CA LYS A 142 7.39 -2.77 12.65
C LYS A 142 6.77 -2.27 13.97
N GLN A 143 5.87 -1.30 13.92
CA GLN A 143 5.09 -0.83 15.07
C GLN A 143 3.79 -1.64 15.27
N GLY A 144 3.50 -2.60 14.38
CA GLY A 144 2.31 -3.43 14.42
C GLY A 144 1.08 -2.77 13.80
N LEU A 145 1.25 -1.83 12.86
CA LEU A 145 0.14 -1.29 12.09
C LEU A 145 -0.18 -2.17 10.87
N HIS A 146 -1.46 -2.23 10.55
CA HIS A 146 -2.02 -2.82 9.33
C HIS A 146 -2.40 -1.72 8.33
N PHE A 147 -2.56 -2.10 7.06
CA PHE A 147 -2.84 -1.16 5.98
C PHE A 147 -4.09 -1.54 5.21
N VAL A 148 -4.91 -0.55 4.87
CA VAL A 148 -5.99 -0.72 3.89
C VAL A 148 -6.07 0.48 2.95
N GLU A 149 -6.43 0.23 1.70
CA GLU A 149 -6.82 1.25 0.75
C GLU A 149 -8.33 1.50 0.88
N GLU A 150 -8.73 2.69 1.31
CA GLU A 150 -10.13 3.11 1.35
C GLU A 150 -10.54 3.80 0.05
N ARG A 151 -11.66 3.34 -0.51
CA ARG A 151 -12.31 3.98 -1.67
C ARG A 151 -13.43 4.91 -1.20
N ASN A 152 -13.39 6.16 -1.66
CA ASN A 152 -14.50 7.14 -1.53
C ASN A 152 -15.27 7.30 -2.85
#